data_AF-A0A6I1QVZ0-F1
#
_entry.id   AF-A0A6I1QVZ0-F1
#
_cell.length_a   1.000
_cell.length_b   1.000
_cell.length_c   1.000
_cell.angle_alpha   90.00
_cell.angle_beta   90.00
_cell.angle_gamma   90.00
#
_symmetry.space_group_name_H-M   'P 1'
#
loop_
_entity.id
_entity.type
_entity.pdbx_description
1 polymer ?
#
loop_
_entity_poly.entity_id
_entity_poly.type
_entity_poly.pdbx_seq_one_letter_code
_entity_poly.pdbx_strand_id
1 'polypeptide(L)'
;MSITPSDPRLAAENAFRHALEERRHQIRDAGLRFDPRSETQLEKAYDEGNLLSGLCEGVARFKPPGDPVRLQAMARLIKRGIDTWEHVLIRPGAPWERYVTPEARRGARAAIAEAQKVVPFV
;
A
#
# COMPACT_ATOMS: atom_id res chain seq x y z
N MET A 1 -9.29 -37.07 -0.93
CA MET A 1 -8.41 -35.88 -1.04
C MET A 1 -9.31 -34.66 -0.91
N SER A 2 -9.34 -34.04 0.26
CA SER A 2 -10.16 -32.84 0.49
C SER A 2 -9.41 -31.64 -0.07
N ILE A 3 -9.91 -31.10 -1.18
CA ILE A 3 -9.45 -29.82 -1.73
C ILE A 3 -10.06 -28.78 -0.82
N THR A 4 -9.31 -28.30 0.18
CA THR A 4 -9.71 -27.10 0.92
C THR A 4 -9.88 -25.99 -0.12
N PRO A 5 -11.06 -25.35 -0.25
CA PRO A 5 -11.12 -24.14 -1.02
C PRO A 5 -10.22 -23.15 -0.28
N SER A 6 -9.03 -22.89 -0.80
CA SER A 6 -8.23 -21.75 -0.37
C SER A 6 -9.12 -20.53 -0.55
N ASP A 7 -9.58 -19.97 0.56
CA ASP A 7 -10.45 -18.79 0.56
C ASP A 7 -9.79 -17.76 -0.37
N PRO A 8 -10.43 -17.39 -1.49
CA PRO A 8 -9.78 -16.53 -2.45
C PRO A 8 -9.58 -15.11 -1.91
N ARG A 9 -10.20 -14.77 -0.76
CA ARG A 9 -9.86 -13.59 0.06
C ARG A 9 -8.49 -13.76 0.72
N LEU A 10 -8.21 -14.91 1.31
CA LEU A 10 -6.92 -15.25 1.89
C LEU A 10 -5.82 -15.27 0.83
N ALA A 11 -6.08 -15.84 -0.35
CA ALA A 11 -5.12 -15.79 -1.46
C ALA A 11 -4.80 -14.35 -1.88
N ALA A 12 -5.81 -13.46 -1.91
CA ALA A 12 -5.61 -12.05 -2.16
C ALA A 12 -4.82 -11.33 -1.05
N GLU A 13 -5.08 -11.63 0.22
CA GLU A 13 -4.28 -11.10 1.35
C GLU A 13 -2.82 -11.51 1.24
N ASN A 14 -2.54 -12.79 0.98
CA ASN A 14 -1.19 -13.31 0.84
C ASN A 14 -0.46 -12.67 -0.35
N ALA A 15 -1.14 -12.57 -1.50
CA ALA A 15 -0.57 -11.90 -2.67
C ALA A 15 -0.27 -10.42 -2.39
N PHE A 16 -1.17 -9.73 -1.68
CA PHE A 16 -0.96 -8.34 -1.32
C PHE A 16 0.20 -8.19 -0.33
N ARG A 17 0.27 -9.04 0.68
CA ARG A 17 1.38 -9.09 1.64
C ARG A 17 2.73 -9.23 0.94
N HIS A 18 2.85 -10.18 0.01
CA HIS A 18 4.08 -10.36 -0.78
C HIS A 18 4.44 -9.12 -1.61
N ALA A 19 3.46 -8.43 -2.19
CA ALA A 19 3.73 -7.20 -2.92
C ALA A 19 4.20 -6.05 -2.00
N LEU A 20 3.71 -5.98 -0.75
CA LEU A 20 4.21 -5.03 0.24
C LEU A 20 5.64 -5.37 0.69
N GLU A 21 5.99 -6.66 0.78
CA GLU A 21 7.34 -7.15 1.09
C GLU A 21 8.33 -6.86 -0.05
N GLU A 22 7.95 -7.12 -1.30
CA GLU A 22 8.76 -6.77 -2.48
C GLU A 22 9.06 -5.27 -2.51
N ARG A 23 8.03 -4.42 -2.33
CA ARG A 23 8.20 -2.96 -2.21
C ARG A 23 9.18 -2.62 -1.09
N ARG A 24 9.08 -3.29 0.06
CA ARG A 24 9.98 -3.03 1.20
C ARG A 24 11.44 -3.35 0.86
N HIS A 25 11.69 -4.43 0.13
CA HIS A 25 13.04 -4.74 -0.36
C HIS A 25 13.55 -3.62 -1.26
N GLN A 26 12.74 -3.14 -2.21
CA GLN A 26 13.11 -2.01 -3.08
C GLN A 26 13.43 -0.73 -2.29
N ILE A 27 12.66 -0.41 -1.25
CA ILE A 27 12.90 0.74 -0.35
C ILE A 27 14.27 0.61 0.34
N ARG A 28 14.55 -0.56 0.89
CA ARG A 28 15.81 -0.86 1.58
C ARG A 28 17.00 -0.77 0.63
N ASP A 29 16.87 -1.35 -0.57
CA ASP A 29 17.92 -1.37 -1.57
C ASP A 29 18.21 0.03 -2.13
N ALA A 30 17.22 0.93 -2.11
CA ALA A 30 17.39 2.34 -2.42
C ALA A 30 17.96 3.19 -1.25
N GLY A 31 18.32 2.56 -0.13
CA GLY A 31 18.86 3.23 1.05
C GLY A 31 17.85 4.12 1.78
N LEU A 32 16.55 3.96 1.52
CA LEU A 32 15.49 4.69 2.18
C LEU A 32 15.08 3.99 3.47
N ARG A 33 14.75 4.78 4.51
CA ARG A 33 14.28 4.23 5.78
C ARG A 33 12.79 3.96 5.72
N PHE A 34 12.40 2.82 6.25
CA PHE A 34 11.02 2.46 6.55
C PHE A 34 10.81 2.53 8.07
N ASP A 35 9.64 2.97 8.52
CA ASP A 35 9.32 3.03 9.96
C ASP A 35 9.01 1.61 10.49
N PRO A 36 9.79 1.07 11.45
CA PRO A 36 9.54 -0.25 12.02
C PRO A 36 8.16 -0.39 12.66
N ARG A 37 7.58 0.69 13.18
CA ARG A 37 6.23 0.63 13.77
C ARG A 37 5.16 0.33 12.74
N SER A 38 5.33 0.84 11.53
CA SER A 38 4.42 0.57 10.42
C SER A 38 4.50 -0.90 9.99
N GLU A 39 5.67 -1.53 10.09
CA GLU A 39 5.83 -2.97 9.81
C GLU A 39 5.08 -3.84 10.80
N THR A 40 5.27 -3.62 12.11
CA THR A 40 4.56 -4.39 13.13
C THR A 40 3.03 -4.24 13.01
N GLN A 41 2.56 -3.04 12.62
CA GLN A 41 1.13 -2.83 12.36
C GLN A 41 0.62 -3.60 11.14
N LEU A 42 1.40 -3.66 10.06
CA LEU A 42 1.04 -4.44 8.87
C LEU A 42 1.12 -5.95 9.10
N GLU A 43 2.06 -6.42 9.90
CA GLU A 43 2.15 -7.82 10.35
C GLU A 43 0.94 -8.20 11.17
N LYS A 44 0.63 -7.42 12.20
CA LYS A 44 -0.55 -7.65 13.02
C LYS A 44 -1.84 -7.65 12.20
N ALA A 45 -2.01 -6.68 11.28
CA ALA A 45 -3.17 -6.63 10.42
C ALA A 45 -3.26 -7.84 9.49
N TYR A 46 -2.13 -8.37 9.01
CA TYR A 46 -2.10 -9.58 8.21
C TYR A 46 -2.49 -10.82 9.01
N ASP A 47 -1.93 -10.99 10.21
CA ASP A 47 -2.23 -12.10 11.11
C ASP A 47 -3.72 -12.13 11.52
N GLU A 48 -4.34 -10.95 11.63
CA GLU A 48 -5.78 -10.79 11.92
C GLU A 48 -6.68 -10.91 10.67
N GLY A 49 -6.11 -11.08 9.47
CA GLY A 49 -6.86 -11.14 8.21
C GLY A 49 -7.47 -9.80 7.77
N ASN A 50 -6.96 -8.69 8.32
CA ASN A 50 -7.46 -7.33 8.17
C ASN A 50 -6.52 -6.40 7.38
N LEU A 51 -5.49 -6.94 6.73
CA LEU A 51 -4.48 -6.13 6.04
C LEU A 51 -5.08 -5.31 4.90
N LEU A 52 -5.77 -5.94 3.94
CA LEU A 52 -6.40 -5.22 2.82
C LEU A 52 -7.52 -4.30 3.30
N SER A 53 -8.37 -4.74 4.22
CA SER A 53 -9.50 -3.94 4.71
C SER A 53 -9.00 -2.70 5.46
N GLY A 54 -8.04 -2.85 6.39
CA GLY A 54 -7.46 -1.76 7.15
C GLY A 54 -6.77 -0.71 6.27
N LEU A 55 -6.01 -1.15 5.25
CA LEU A 55 -5.37 -0.23 4.31
C LEU A 55 -6.38 0.46 3.38
N CYS A 56 -7.43 -0.24 2.95
CA CYS A 56 -8.53 0.37 2.20
C CYS A 56 -9.23 1.46 3.02
N GLU A 57 -9.56 1.19 4.29
CA GLU A 57 -10.17 2.18 5.17
C GLU A 57 -9.26 3.39 5.40
N GLY A 58 -7.98 3.15 5.65
CA GLY A 58 -7.00 4.22 5.88
C GLY A 58 -6.88 5.16 4.68
N VAL A 59 -6.84 4.62 3.46
CA VAL A 59 -6.72 5.45 2.26
C VAL A 59 -8.06 6.04 1.81
N ALA A 60 -9.18 5.38 2.06
CA ALA A 60 -10.51 5.91 1.76
C ALA A 60 -10.82 7.20 2.54
N ARG A 61 -10.18 7.38 3.71
CA ARG A 61 -10.30 8.58 4.55
C ARG A 61 -9.32 9.70 4.17
N PHE A 62 -8.46 9.49 3.17
CA PHE A 62 -7.50 10.50 2.73
C PHE A 62 -8.23 11.74 2.21
N LYS A 63 -7.79 12.92 2.67
CA LYS A 63 -8.28 14.23 2.23
C LYS A 63 -7.09 15.13 1.87
N PRO A 64 -7.07 15.74 0.67
CA PRO A 64 -6.09 16.77 0.33
C PRO A 64 -6.31 18.09 1.10
N PRO A 65 -5.25 18.87 1.40
CA PRO A 65 -3.85 18.43 1.37
C PRO A 65 -3.63 17.44 2.52
N GLY A 66 -3.07 16.27 2.19
CA GLY A 66 -2.78 15.23 3.17
C GLY A 66 -1.66 15.63 4.14
N ASP A 67 -1.25 14.72 5.02
CA ASP A 67 -0.11 14.93 5.92
C ASP A 67 1.18 15.23 5.12
N PRO A 68 1.79 16.43 5.29
CA PRO A 68 3.01 16.81 4.58
C PRO A 68 4.18 15.84 4.78
N VAL A 69 4.33 15.25 5.97
CA VAL A 69 5.41 14.31 6.27
C VAL A 69 5.24 13.03 5.45
N ARG A 70 4.02 12.50 5.43
CA ARG A 70 3.65 11.36 4.59
C ARG A 70 3.85 11.66 3.10
N LEU A 71 3.41 12.83 2.63
CA LEU A 71 3.53 13.22 1.23
C LEU A 71 4.99 13.37 0.81
N GLN A 72 5.87 13.92 1.65
CA GLN A 72 7.32 13.97 1.40
C GLN A 72 7.94 12.57 1.32
N ALA A 73 7.55 11.66 2.21
CA ALA A 73 8.03 10.28 2.17
C ALA A 73 7.60 9.57 0.88
N MET A 74 6.32 9.72 0.48
CA MET A 74 5.80 9.20 -0.79
C MET A 74 6.52 9.81 -1.99
N ALA A 75 6.76 11.13 -1.99
CA ALA A 75 7.44 11.82 -3.08
C ALA A 75 8.88 11.31 -3.28
N ARG A 76 9.61 11.01 -2.19
CA ARG A 76 10.95 10.41 -2.27
C ARG A 76 10.94 9.04 -2.93
N LEU A 77 9.92 8.22 -2.66
CA LEU A 77 9.72 6.92 -3.30
C LEU A 77 9.46 7.08 -4.80
N ILE A 78 8.49 7.94 -5.14
CA ILE A 78 8.11 8.22 -6.53
C ILE A 78 9.30 8.75 -7.34
N LYS A 79 10.09 9.68 -6.77
CA LYS A 79 11.30 10.22 -7.40
C LYS A 79 12.34 9.15 -7.74
N ARG A 80 12.38 8.07 -6.97
CA ARG A 80 13.29 6.92 -7.16
C ARG A 80 12.69 5.83 -8.05
N GLY A 81 11.48 6.02 -8.59
CA GLY A 81 10.78 5.00 -9.38
C GLY A 81 10.26 3.83 -8.53
N ILE A 82 10.08 4.02 -7.23
CA ILE A 82 9.58 2.99 -6.31
C ILE A 82 8.11 3.24 -6.04
N ASP A 83 7.30 2.20 -6.24
CA ASP A 83 5.87 2.22 -5.93
C ASP A 83 5.63 2.54 -4.45
N THR A 84 4.68 3.43 -4.17
CA THR A 84 4.15 3.58 -2.81
C THR A 84 3.20 2.43 -2.50
N TRP A 85 2.82 2.24 -1.23
CA TRP A 85 1.82 1.20 -0.92
C TRP A 85 0.45 1.50 -1.57
N GLU A 86 0.12 2.77 -1.83
CA GLU A 86 -1.06 3.16 -2.59
C GLU A 86 -0.98 2.70 -4.05
N HIS A 87 0.20 2.77 -4.69
CA HIS A 87 0.42 2.21 -6.03
C HIS A 87 0.21 0.69 -6.02
N VAL A 88 0.76 0.00 -5.01
CA VAL A 88 0.56 -1.45 -4.84
C VAL A 88 -0.91 -1.79 -4.64
N LEU A 89 -1.64 -1.03 -3.81
CA LEU A 89 -3.05 -1.25 -3.53
C LEU A 89 -3.91 -1.20 -4.80
N ILE A 90 -3.69 -0.21 -5.68
CA ILE A 90 -4.51 0.00 -6.87
C ILE A 90 -3.93 -0.61 -8.16
N ARG A 91 -2.94 -1.51 -8.04
CA ARG A 91 -2.28 -2.17 -9.17
C ARG A 91 -3.31 -2.91 -10.05
N PRO A 92 -3.43 -2.58 -11.35
CA PRO A 92 -4.37 -3.26 -12.25
C PRO A 92 -4.03 -4.74 -12.42
N GLY A 93 -5.05 -5.61 -12.46
CA GLY A 93 -4.90 -7.05 -12.65
C GLY A 93 -4.38 -7.80 -11.43
N ALA A 94 -4.19 -7.12 -10.29
CA ALA A 94 -3.68 -7.76 -9.09
C ALA A 94 -4.75 -8.71 -8.47
N PRO A 95 -4.34 -9.83 -7.84
CA PRO A 95 -5.28 -10.78 -7.22
C PRO A 95 -6.20 -10.14 -6.16
N TRP A 96 -5.74 -9.08 -5.50
CA TRP A 96 -6.51 -8.34 -4.50
C TRP A 96 -7.41 -7.25 -5.07
N GLU A 97 -7.34 -6.95 -6.38
CA GLU A 97 -7.99 -5.80 -7.00
C GLU A 97 -9.50 -5.72 -6.69
N ARG A 98 -10.19 -6.86 -6.74
CA ARG A 98 -11.64 -6.94 -6.48
C ARG A 98 -12.05 -6.64 -5.04
N TYR A 99 -11.10 -6.67 -4.11
CA TYR A 99 -11.32 -6.39 -2.68
C TYR A 99 -11.02 -4.92 -2.33
N VAL A 100 -10.51 -4.14 -3.29
CA VAL A 100 -10.23 -2.71 -3.09
C VAL A 100 -11.47 -1.89 -3.42
N THR A 101 -12.02 -1.21 -2.41
CA THR A 101 -13.23 -0.41 -2.56
C THR A 101 -13.03 0.79 -3.51
N PRO A 102 -14.10 1.27 -4.17
CA PRO A 102 -14.02 2.48 -5.01
C PRO A 102 -13.48 3.69 -4.24
N GLU A 103 -13.86 3.85 -2.98
CA GLU A 103 -13.41 4.91 -2.07
C GLU A 103 -11.91 4.82 -1.85
N ALA A 104 -11.40 3.61 -1.57
CA ALA A 104 -9.98 3.37 -1.41
C ALA A 104 -9.21 3.67 -2.69
N ARG A 105 -9.73 3.27 -3.86
CA ARG A 105 -9.10 3.61 -5.15
C ARG A 105 -9.03 5.12 -5.38
N ARG A 106 -10.11 5.86 -5.08
CA ARG A 106 -10.13 7.33 -5.19
C ARG A 106 -9.12 7.98 -4.24
N GLY A 107 -9.10 7.55 -2.98
CA GLY A 107 -8.17 8.04 -1.97
C GLY A 107 -6.70 7.77 -2.33
N ALA A 108 -6.39 6.56 -2.79
CA ALA A 108 -5.05 6.18 -3.24
C ALA A 108 -4.57 7.04 -4.41
N ARG A 109 -5.41 7.23 -5.43
CA ARG A 109 -5.09 8.12 -6.56
C ARG A 109 -4.87 9.56 -6.13
N ALA A 110 -5.70 10.07 -5.21
CA ALA A 110 -5.55 11.42 -4.67
C ALA A 110 -4.22 11.57 -3.90
N ALA A 111 -3.87 10.60 -3.05
CA ALA A 111 -2.61 10.63 -2.30
C ALA A 111 -1.38 10.58 -3.21
N ILE A 112 -1.42 9.75 -4.26
CA ILE A 112 -0.36 9.68 -5.28
C ILE A 112 -0.24 11.01 -6.00
N ALA A 113 -1.35 11.61 -6.44
CA ALA A 113 -1.34 12.89 -7.15
C ALA A 113 -0.79 14.03 -6.29
N GLU A 114 -1.15 14.08 -5.00
CA GLU A 114 -0.59 15.06 -4.06
C GLU A 114 0.92 14.84 -3.85
N ALA A 115 1.37 13.60 -3.69
CA ALA A 115 2.79 13.29 -3.55
C ALA A 115 3.58 13.64 -4.81
N GLN A 116 3.03 13.43 -6.00
CA GLN A 116 3.64 13.81 -7.28
C GLN A 116 3.91 15.32 -7.37
N LYS A 117 3.05 16.17 -6.80
CA LYS A 117 3.28 17.62 -6.73
C LYS A 117 4.47 17.99 -5.85
N VAL A 118 4.83 17.13 -4.89
CA VAL A 118 5.94 17.34 -3.94
C VAL A 118 7.28 16.83 -4.51
N VAL A 119 7.27 15.95 -5.51
CA VAL A 119 8.48 15.35 -6.12
C VAL A 119 9.57 16.36 -6.50
N PRO A 120 9.28 17.55 -7.09
CA PRO A 120 10.30 18.53 -7.43
C PRO A 120 11.07 19.11 -6.23
N PHE A 121 10.56 18.94 -5.01
CA PHE A 121 11.05 19.59 -3.78
C PHE A 121 11.76 18.64 -2.81
N VAL A 122 11.92 17.36 -3.16
CA VAL A 122 12.53 16.31 -2.30
C VAL A 122 13.73 15.65 -2.94
#